data_AF-A0A7J3D4A5-F1
#
_entry.id   AF-A0A7J3D4A5-F1
#
_cell.length_a   1.000
_cell.length_b   1.000
_cell.length_c   1.000
_cell.angle_alpha   90.00
_cell.angle_beta   90.00
_cell.angle_gamma   90.00
#
_symmetry.space_group_name_H-M   'P 1'
#
loop_
_entity.id
_entity.type
_entity.pdbx_description
1 polymer ?
#
loop_
_entity_poly.entity_id
_entity_poly.type
_entity_poly.pdbx_seq_one_letter_code
_entity_poly.pdbx_strand_id
1 'polypeptide(L)'
;MAEKVLDLIEHQTNPTVAPYAKDNESILRITAKGKTIKEAEALIIPIEKEIRMRIGQDIYAEGQISLSETVGEMLVRNNLTIATAESCTGG
;
A
#
# COMPACT_ATOMS: atom_id res chain seq x y z
N MET A 1 5.10 10.53 1.55
CA MET A 1 4.08 9.60 2.12
C MET A 1 3.94 9.77 3.62
N ALA A 2 4.97 9.46 4.42
CA ALA A 2 4.90 9.47 5.89
C ALA A 2 4.44 10.81 6.49
N GLU A 3 4.92 11.95 5.98
CA GLU A 3 4.51 13.28 6.45
C GLU A 3 3.00 13.54 6.32
N LYS A 4 2.34 12.99 5.29
CA LYS A 4 0.89 13.17 5.05
C LYS A 4 0.02 12.40 6.05
N VAL A 5 0.61 11.46 6.79
CA VAL A 5 -0.06 10.58 7.77
C VAL A 5 0.62 10.62 9.14
N LEU A 6 1.43 11.65 9.41
CA LEU A 6 2.28 11.72 10.60
C LEU A 6 1.46 11.72 11.90
N ASP A 7 0.34 12.44 11.92
CA ASP A 7 -0.62 12.46 13.03
C ASP A 7 -1.18 11.07 13.37
N LEU A 8 -1.43 10.24 12.36
CA LEU A 8 -1.88 8.85 12.53
C LEU A 8 -0.77 7.96 13.12
N ILE A 9 0.49 8.33 12.91
CA ILE A 9 1.66 7.62 13.46
C ILE A 9 1.96 8.12 14.89
N GLU A 10 1.82 9.41 15.18
CA GLU A 10 2.15 9.98 16.49
C GLU A 10 1.12 9.64 17.57
N HIS A 11 -0.16 9.52 17.21
CA HIS A 11 -1.27 9.31 18.16
C HIS A 11 -1.81 7.87 18.15
N GLN A 12 -1.05 6.92 17.61
CA GLN A 12 -1.48 5.53 17.49
C GLN A 12 -1.50 4.78 18.82
N THR A 13 -2.46 3.87 18.96
CA THR A 13 -2.52 2.91 20.08
C THR A 13 -2.86 1.53 19.54
N ASN A 14 -4.10 1.34 19.11
CA ASN A 14 -4.58 0.17 18.39
C ASN A 14 -5.76 0.61 17.49
N PRO A 15 -5.60 0.61 16.16
CA PRO A 15 -4.48 0.10 15.37
C PRO A 15 -3.19 0.93 15.44
N THR A 16 -2.09 0.36 14.94
CA THR A 16 -0.83 1.04 14.67
C THR A 16 -0.59 1.19 13.17
N VAL A 17 0.05 2.30 12.78
CA VAL A 17 0.47 2.63 11.42
C VAL A 17 2.00 2.78 11.40
N ALA A 18 2.66 1.99 10.56
CA ALA A 18 4.12 1.97 10.45
C ALA A 18 4.56 2.14 8.99
N PRO A 19 5.35 3.18 8.66
CA PRO A 19 5.95 3.33 7.34
C PRO A 19 7.21 2.46 7.20
N TYR A 20 7.38 1.83 6.04
CA TYR A 20 8.57 1.11 5.63
C TYR A 20 9.00 1.62 4.26
N ALA A 21 10.27 2.02 4.14
CA ALA A 21 10.88 2.34 2.87
C ALA A 21 11.70 1.13 2.39
N LYS A 22 11.45 0.69 1.16
CA LYS A 22 12.37 -0.14 0.38
C LYS A 22 12.91 0.71 -0.78
N ASP A 23 13.90 0.19 -1.49
CA ASP A 23 14.61 0.94 -2.53
C ASP A 23 13.69 1.56 -3.59
N ASN A 24 12.61 0.85 -3.97
CA ASN A 24 11.70 1.26 -5.04
C ASN A 24 10.23 1.40 -4.61
N GLU A 25 9.92 1.16 -3.33
CA GLU A 25 8.55 1.19 -2.84
C GLU A 25 8.47 1.70 -1.41
N SER A 26 7.36 2.35 -1.09
CA SER A 26 7.02 2.79 0.26
C SER A 26 5.76 2.07 0.72
N ILE A 27 5.85 1.36 1.84
CA ILE A 27 4.75 0.55 2.39
C ILE A 27 4.25 1.22 3.67
N LEU A 28 2.93 1.38 3.80
CA LEU A 28 2.29 1.69 5.07
C LEU A 28 1.61 0.42 5.61
N ARG A 29 2.07 -0.05 6.76
CA ARG A 29 1.49 -1.21 7.43
C ARG A 29 0.53 -0.76 8.52
N ILE A 30 -0.71 -1.19 8.44
CA ILE A 30 -1.70 -1.04 9.52
C ILE A 30 -1.75 -2.36 10.30
N THR A 31 -1.70 -2.30 11.63
CA THR A 31 -1.77 -3.49 12.48
C THR A 31 -2.76 -3.26 13.61
N ALA A 32 -3.76 -4.12 13.74
CA ALA A 32 -4.70 -4.10 14.85
C ALA A 32 -4.65 -5.39 15.65
N LYS A 33 -4.95 -5.29 16.95
CA LYS A 33 -5.16 -6.42 17.85
C LYS A 33 -6.63 -6.46 18.24
N GLY A 34 -7.28 -7.61 18.05
CA GLY A 34 -8.65 -7.89 18.45
C GLY A 34 -8.77 -9.33 18.96
N LYS A 35 -9.88 -9.69 19.60
CA LYS A 35 -10.13 -11.07 20.05
C LYS A 35 -10.49 -11.98 18.87
N THR A 36 -10.92 -11.38 17.76
CA THR A 36 -11.21 -12.07 16.50
C THR A 36 -10.65 -11.28 15.32
N ILE A 37 -10.49 -11.92 14.17
CA ILE A 37 -10.09 -11.27 12.92
C ILE A 37 -11.07 -10.14 12.57
N LYS A 38 -12.37 -10.41 12.68
CA LYS A 38 -13.44 -9.43 12.40
C LYS A 38 -13.35 -8.18 13.28
N GLU A 39 -13.01 -8.35 14.56
CA GLU A 39 -12.78 -7.20 15.45
C GLU A 39 -11.53 -6.40 15.04
N ALA A 40 -10.44 -7.07 14.68
CA ALA A 40 -9.22 -6.42 14.22
C ALA A 40 -9.44 -5.65 12.89
N GLU A 41 -10.15 -6.26 11.94
CA GLU A 41 -10.54 -5.62 10.67
C GLU A 41 -11.42 -4.39 10.91
N ALA A 42 -12.40 -4.48 11.81
CA ALA A 42 -13.26 -3.35 12.16
C ALA A 42 -12.47 -2.15 12.72
N LEU A 43 -11.34 -2.40 13.38
CA LEU A 43 -10.43 -1.35 13.84
C LEU A 43 -9.55 -0.79 12.70
N ILE A 44 -9.14 -1.62 11.73
CA ILE A 44 -8.30 -1.22 10.59
C ILE A 44 -9.06 -0.33 9.61
N ILE A 45 -10.31 -0.69 9.27
CA ILE A 45 -11.13 -0.01 8.25
C ILE A 45 -11.16 1.52 8.38
N PRO A 46 -11.43 2.14 9.56
CA PRO A 46 -11.46 3.59 9.66
C PRO A 46 -10.09 4.24 9.39
N ILE A 47 -9.00 3.62 9.84
CA ILE A 47 -7.63 4.11 9.61
C ILE A 47 -7.26 3.98 8.14
N GLU A 48 -7.58 2.84 7.51
CA GLU A 48 -7.35 2.60 6.10
C GLU A 48 -8.09 3.64 5.23
N LYS A 49 -9.36 3.92 5.55
CA LYS A 49 -10.17 4.92 4.84
C LYS A 49 -9.55 6.32 4.91
N GLU A 50 -9.07 6.71 6.09
CA GLU A 50 -8.39 7.99 6.29
C GLU A 50 -7.09 8.06 5.46
N ILE A 51 -6.29 7.01 5.47
CA ILE A 51 -5.06 6.92 4.67
C ILE A 51 -5.40 7.03 3.18
N ARG A 52 -6.38 6.28 2.68
CA ARG A 52 -6.80 6.35 1.27
C ARG A 52 -7.34 7.72 0.89
N MET A 53 -8.00 8.43 1.79
CA MET A 53 -8.45 9.80 1.53
C MET A 53 -7.27 10.77 1.38
N ARG A 54 -6.19 10.59 2.14
CA ARG A 54 -5.03 11.50 2.13
C ARG A 54 -4.00 11.20 1.04
N ILE A 55 -3.80 9.92 0.73
CA ILE A 55 -2.74 9.45 -0.18
C ILE A 55 -3.24 8.44 -1.21
N GLY A 56 -4.55 8.38 -1.48
CA GLY A 56 -5.12 7.37 -2.38
C GLY A 56 -4.54 7.36 -3.79
N GLN A 57 -4.07 8.49 -4.30
CA GLN A 57 -3.37 8.58 -5.59
C GLN A 57 -1.98 7.93 -5.57
N ASP A 58 -1.38 7.79 -4.39
CA ASP A 58 -0.05 7.19 -4.19
C ASP A 58 -0.15 5.67 -3.93
N ILE A 59 -1.37 5.10 -3.81
CA ILE A 59 -1.60 3.68 -3.50
C ILE A 59 -1.87 2.90 -4.79
N TYR A 60 -0.95 1.99 -5.15
CA TYR A 60 -1.14 1.09 -6.30
C TYR A 60 -1.72 -0.28 -5.93
N ALA A 61 -1.49 -0.76 -4.70
CA ALA A 61 -1.96 -2.06 -4.24
C ALA A 61 -2.15 -2.14 -2.72
N GLU A 62 -2.81 -3.19 -2.28
CA GLU A 62 -2.95 -3.59 -0.87
C GLU A 62 -2.50 -5.04 -0.71
N GLY A 63 -1.86 -5.36 0.43
CA GLY A 63 -1.32 -6.68 0.70
C GLY A 63 0.09 -6.86 0.16
N GLN A 64 0.45 -8.09 -0.18
CA GLN A 64 1.78 -8.46 -0.70
C GLN A 64 1.72 -8.54 -2.23
N ILE A 65 1.44 -7.41 -2.88
CA ILE A 65 1.35 -7.30 -4.34
C ILE A 65 2.41 -6.31 -4.81
N SER A 66 3.26 -6.74 -5.73
CA SER A 66 4.29 -5.90 -6.35
C SER A 66 3.71 -5.00 -7.44
N LEU A 67 4.43 -3.92 -7.74
CA LEU A 67 4.09 -3.02 -8.86
C LEU A 67 4.06 -3.79 -10.18
N SER A 68 5.02 -4.70 -10.41
CA SER A 68 5.09 -5.53 -11.61
C SER A 68 3.90 -6.46 -11.76
N GLU A 69 3.42 -7.08 -10.68
CA GLU A 69 2.20 -7.90 -10.70
C GLU A 69 0.97 -7.06 -11.04
N THR A 70 0.84 -5.89 -10.41
CA THR A 70 -0.26 -4.95 -10.68
C THR A 70 -0.31 -4.54 -12.15
N VAL A 71 0.84 -4.17 -12.73
CA VAL A 71 0.95 -3.81 -14.15
C VAL A 71 0.65 -5.02 -15.05
N GLY A 72 1.17 -6.20 -14.73
CA GLY A 72 0.93 -7.43 -15.48
C GLY A 72 -0.56 -7.79 -15.54
N GLU A 73 -1.25 -7.76 -14.40
CA GLU A 73 -2.70 -7.99 -14.32
C GLU A 73 -3.49 -6.96 -15.13
N MET A 74 -3.09 -5.68 -15.07
CA MET A 74 -3.73 -4.64 -15.85
C MET A 74 -3.57 -4.86 -17.36
N LEU A 75 -2.39 -5.27 -17.84
CA LEU A 75 -2.17 -5.56 -19.25
C LEU A 75 -3.04 -6.73 -19.73
N VAL A 76 -3.05 -7.83 -18.98
CA VAL A 76 -3.87 -9.02 -19.28
C VAL A 76 -5.36 -8.67 -19.32
N ARG A 77 -5.86 -7.99 -18.27
CA ARG A 77 -7.28 -7.64 -18.15
C ARG A 77 -7.76 -6.72 -19.28
N ASN A 78 -6.87 -5.87 -19.80
CA ASN A 78 -7.20 -4.92 -20.87
C ASN A 78 -6.79 -5.42 -22.27
N ASN A 79 -6.28 -6.67 -22.39
CA ASN A 79 -5.77 -7.24 -23.63
C ASN A 79 -4.74 -6.33 -24.33
N LEU A 80 -3.82 -5.78 -23.55
CA LEU A 80 -2.75 -4.89 -24.01
C LEU A 80 -1.41 -5.62 -24.07
N THR A 81 -0.55 -5.19 -24.99
CA THR A 81 0.83 -5.67 -25.11
C THR A 81 1.81 -4.55 -24.80
N ILE A 82 3.03 -4.90 -24.40
CA ILE A 82 4.12 -3.97 -24.10
C ILE A 82 5.44 -4.51 -24.66
N ALA A 83 6.36 -3.62 -25.00
CA ALA A 83 7.74 -3.93 -25.38
C ALA A 83 8.68 -2.91 -24.75
N THR A 84 9.92 -3.31 -24.45
CA THR A 84 10.98 -2.44 -23.90
C THR A 84 12.20 -2.43 -24.82
N ALA A 85 12.95 -1.33 -24.81
CA ALA A 85 14.28 -1.24 -25.40
C ALA A 85 15.18 -0.59 -24.35
N GLU A 86 16.18 -1.33 -23.89
CA GLU A 86 16.88 -1.03 -22.65
C GLU A 86 18.37 -0.80 -22.85
N SER A 87 18.93 0.08 -22.03
CA SER A 87 20.36 0.40 -22.01
C SER A 87 20.92 0.15 -20.60
N CYS A 88 20.83 1.11 -19.68
CA CYS A 88 21.44 0.99 -18.35
C CYS A 88 20.79 -0.06 -17.43
N THR A 89 19.52 -0.38 -17.63
CA THR A 89 18.83 -1.45 -16.87
C THR A 89 19.28 -2.84 -17.31
N GLY A 90 19.63 -3.01 -18.60
CA GLY A 90 20.23 -4.24 -19.13
C GLY A 90 19.28 -5.41 -19.33
N GLY A 91 17.98 -5.23 -19.06
CA GLY A 91 16.99 -6.31 -18.98
C GLY A 91 16.87 -6.85 -17.57
#